data_AF-A0A2P5BE64-F1
#
_entry.id   AF-A0A2P5BE64-F1
#
_cell.length_a   1.000
_cell.length_b   1.000
_cell.length_c   1.000
_cell.angle_alpha   90.00
_cell.angle_beta   90.00
_cell.angle_gamma   90.00
#
_symmetry.space_group_name_H-M   'P 1'
#
loop_
_entity.id
_entity.type
_entity.pdbx_description
1 polymer ?
#
loop_
_entity_poly.entity_id
_entity_poly.type
_entity_poly.pdbx_seq_one_letter_code
_entity_poly.pdbx_strand_id
1 'polypeptide(L)'
;MAQEIYSDLGNTVQVFELKSTLKERKQGNLYVTQYFNDLTNLLQELNLFQEVKWNYAKDGQKYKQMMEKKRVFDFLHGLNKELDEVRGRVLGFKPFPGIREAFVKIRREEARKRVMLGGARNAAPKDLSQNSALVTKRNFPQYNGDQRGFRSNEWPWYDHCQRPGHTKNICWK
;
A
#
# COMPACT_ATOMS: atom_id res chain seq x y z
N MET A 1 46.35 -8.38 11.09
CA MET A 1 45.74 -9.36 12.01
C MET A 1 44.91 -8.71 13.13
N ALA A 2 45.46 -7.90 14.06
CA ALA A 2 44.64 -7.33 15.15
C ALA A 2 43.53 -6.37 14.68
N GLN A 3 43.79 -5.58 13.63
CA GLN A 3 42.86 -4.58 13.10
C GLN A 3 41.71 -5.20 12.28
N GLU A 4 41.96 -6.31 11.57
CA GLU A 4 40.93 -7.10 10.87
C GLU A 4 39.98 -7.80 11.86
N ILE A 5 40.51 -8.37 12.94
CA ILE A 5 39.71 -9.05 13.97
C ILE A 5 38.81 -8.04 14.69
N TYR A 6 39.31 -6.83 14.98
CA TYR A 6 38.51 -5.77 15.61
C TYR A 6 37.40 -5.25 14.67
N SER A 7 37.68 -5.11 13.37
CA SER A 7 36.68 -4.74 12.37
C SER A 7 35.60 -5.81 12.17
N ASP A 8 35.99 -7.09 12.16
CA ASP A 8 35.06 -8.21 12.01
C ASP A 8 34.18 -8.39 13.26
N LEU A 9 34.76 -8.20 14.46
CA LEU A 9 34.01 -8.20 15.72
C LEU A 9 33.00 -7.05 15.77
N GLY A 10 33.40 -5.83 15.36
CA GLY A 10 32.50 -4.68 15.26
C GLY A 10 31.33 -4.92 14.30
N ASN A 11 31.61 -5.48 13.12
CA ASN A 11 30.57 -5.84 12.14
C ASN A 11 29.64 -6.94 12.68
N THR A 12 30.17 -7.94 13.38
CA THR A 12 29.37 -9.04 13.93
C THR A 12 28.39 -8.56 15.01
N VAL A 13 28.84 -7.68 15.91
CA VAL A 13 27.98 -7.08 16.94
C VAL A 13 26.89 -6.22 16.30
N GLN A 14 27.23 -5.37 15.33
CA GLN A 14 26.25 -4.54 14.62
C GLN A 14 25.21 -5.37 13.88
N VAL A 15 25.64 -6.43 13.18
CA VAL A 15 24.72 -7.37 12.51
C VAL A 15 23.79 -8.06 13.51
N PHE A 16 24.29 -8.41 14.70
CA PHE A 16 23.47 -8.99 15.76
C PHE A 16 22.42 -7.99 16.27
N GLU A 17 22.83 -6.76 16.57
CA GLU A 17 21.92 -5.69 17.02
C GLU A 17 20.84 -5.39 15.99
N LEU A 18 21.20 -5.25 14.72
CA LEU A 18 20.26 -5.00 13.63
C LEU A 18 19.28 -6.16 13.45
N LYS A 19 19.76 -7.41 13.51
CA LYS A 19 18.89 -8.60 13.43
C LYS A 19 17.95 -8.70 14.62
N SER A 20 18.39 -8.35 15.82
CA SER A 20 17.55 -8.35 17.03
C SER A 20 16.47 -7.27 16.93
N THR A 21 16.87 -6.05 16.59
CA THR A 21 15.96 -4.91 16.37
C THR A 21 14.92 -5.22 15.29
N LEU A 22 15.33 -5.84 14.18
CA LEU A 22 14.41 -6.25 13.10
C LEU A 22 13.34 -7.23 13.59
N LYS A 23 13.70 -8.22 14.42
CA LYS A 23 12.76 -9.21 14.95
C LYS A 23 11.77 -8.63 15.94
N GLU A 24 12.23 -7.70 16.77
CA GLU A 24 11.42 -7.03 17.79
C GLU A 24 10.53 -5.95 17.19
N ARG A 25 10.82 -5.47 15.97
CA ARG A 25 10.02 -4.42 15.33
C ARG A 25 8.60 -4.90 15.03
N LYS A 26 7.64 -4.29 15.73
CA LYS A 26 6.20 -4.45 15.51
C LYS A 26 5.59 -3.14 15.01
N GLN A 27 4.47 -3.24 14.29
CA GLN A 27 3.71 -2.08 13.82
C GLN A 27 3.21 -1.24 15.00
N GLY A 28 2.59 -1.87 16.00
CA GLY A 28 2.10 -1.18 17.20
C GLY A 28 1.16 -0.02 16.85
N ASN A 29 1.52 1.20 17.25
CA ASN A 29 0.74 2.41 17.01
C ASN A 29 1.05 3.10 15.68
N LEU A 30 2.03 2.59 14.90
CA LEU A 30 2.43 3.17 13.63
C LEU A 30 1.43 2.82 12.52
N TYR A 31 1.34 3.71 11.53
CA TYR A 31 0.72 3.36 10.25
C TYR A 31 1.57 2.31 9.52
N VAL A 32 0.94 1.46 8.70
CA VAL A 32 1.64 0.43 7.91
C VAL A 32 2.79 1.03 7.09
N THR A 33 2.62 2.24 6.55
CA THR A 33 3.67 2.94 5.79
C THR A 33 4.91 3.25 6.65
N GLN A 34 4.72 3.75 7.87
CA GLN A 34 5.83 4.08 8.77
C GLN A 34 6.57 2.80 9.18
N TYR A 35 5.82 1.80 9.64
CA TYR A 35 6.37 0.50 10.01
C TYR A 35 7.16 -0.16 8.85
N PHE A 36 6.63 -0.11 7.63
CA PHE A 36 7.30 -0.65 6.45
C PHE A 36 8.60 0.08 6.13
N ASN A 37 8.63 1.40 6.26
CA ASN A 37 9.85 2.20 6.04
C ASN A 37 10.92 1.83 7.07
N ASP A 38 10.56 1.74 8.35
CA ASP A 38 11.51 1.35 9.41
C ASP A 38 12.11 -0.03 9.14
N LEU A 39 11.28 -1.00 8.75
CA LEU A 39 11.73 -2.34 8.40
C LEU A 39 12.65 -2.33 7.18
N THR A 40 12.31 -1.54 6.16
CA THR A 40 13.10 -1.43 4.94
C THR A 40 14.46 -0.82 5.23
N ASN A 41 14.54 0.18 6.10
CA ASN A 41 15.81 0.79 6.52
C ASN A 41 16.70 -0.22 7.24
N LEU A 42 16.17 -0.95 8.23
CA LEU A 42 16.91 -2.02 8.93
C LEU A 42 17.39 -3.11 7.97
N LEU A 43 16.55 -3.51 7.00
CA LEU A 43 16.92 -4.48 5.99
C LEU A 43 18.00 -3.96 5.04
N GLN A 44 17.98 -2.68 4.68
CA GLN A 44 19.01 -2.06 3.86
C GLN A 44 20.35 -2.00 4.58
N GLU A 45 20.35 -1.61 5.84
CA GLU A 45 21.55 -1.57 6.68
C GLU A 45 22.14 -2.98 6.84
N LEU A 46 21.31 -4.00 7.09
CA LEU A 46 21.74 -5.40 7.12
C LEU A 46 22.35 -5.89 5.80
N ASN A 47 21.93 -5.34 4.66
CA ASN A 47 22.49 -5.74 3.37
C ASN A 47 23.92 -5.22 3.18
N LEU A 48 24.30 -4.11 3.84
CA LEU A 48 25.67 -3.57 3.76
C LEU A 48 26.69 -4.58 4.30
N PHE A 49 26.28 -5.38 5.28
CA PHE A 49 27.12 -6.43 5.87
C PHE A 49 27.01 -7.80 5.17
N GLN A 50 26.19 -7.93 4.12
CA GLN A 50 25.88 -9.19 3.45
C GLN A 50 26.40 -9.23 2.00
N GLU A 51 27.58 -8.68 1.73
CA GLU A 51 28.25 -8.85 0.45
C GLU A 51 28.75 -10.29 0.28
N VAL A 52 27.85 -11.17 -0.19
CA VAL A 52 28.18 -12.56 -0.51
C VAL A 52 28.60 -12.66 -1.98
N LYS A 53 29.85 -13.06 -2.22
CA LYS A 53 30.32 -13.45 -3.56
C LYS A 53 29.80 -14.85 -3.88
N TRP A 54 28.99 -14.96 -4.93
CA TRP A 54 28.42 -16.23 -5.37
C TRP A 54 29.27 -16.84 -6.48
N ASN A 55 29.67 -18.10 -6.31
CA ASN A 55 30.41 -18.83 -7.35
C ASN A 55 29.53 -19.18 -8.56
N TYR A 56 28.22 -19.35 -8.36
CA TYR A 56 27.26 -19.66 -9.42
C TYR A 56 26.06 -18.70 -9.40
N ALA A 57 25.74 -18.14 -10.56
CA ALA A 57 24.65 -17.16 -10.69
C ALA A 57 23.27 -17.72 -10.27
N LYS A 58 23.01 -19.00 -10.56
CA LYS A 58 21.75 -19.68 -10.19
C LYS A 58 21.56 -19.74 -8.67
N ASP A 59 22.62 -19.95 -7.91
CA ASP A 59 22.56 -20.03 -6.45
C ASP A 59 22.35 -18.66 -5.83
N GLY A 60 23.02 -17.63 -6.37
CA GLY A 60 22.75 -16.24 -5.98
C GLY A 60 21.30 -15.82 -6.24
N GLN A 61 20.71 -16.26 -7.35
CA GLN A 61 19.29 -16.00 -7.64
C GLN A 61 18.35 -16.70 -6.65
N LYS A 62 18.59 -17.99 -6.36
CA LYS A 62 17.81 -18.74 -5.35
C LYS A 62 17.92 -18.10 -3.96
N TYR A 63 19.12 -17.68 -3.58
CA TYR A 63 19.34 -16.99 -2.30
C TYR A 63 18.57 -15.67 -2.23
N LYS A 64 18.61 -14.85 -3.29
CA LYS A 64 17.83 -13.61 -3.36
C LYS A 64 16.33 -13.86 -3.22
N GLN A 65 15.80 -14.90 -3.85
CA GLN A 65 14.39 -15.29 -3.72
C GLN A 65 14.05 -15.74 -2.29
N MET A 66 14.91 -16.55 -1.66
CA MET A 66 14.74 -16.97 -0.28
C MET A 66 14.76 -15.78 0.69
N MET A 67 15.69 -14.85 0.51
CA MET A 67 15.79 -13.65 1.34
C MET A 67 14.59 -12.72 1.15
N GLU A 68 14.12 -12.53 -0.07
CA GLU A 68 12.93 -11.74 -0.33
C GLU A 68 11.69 -12.35 0.34
N LYS A 69 11.55 -13.68 0.28
CA LYS A 69 10.49 -14.41 0.98
C LYS A 69 10.58 -14.22 2.50
N LYS A 70 11.78 -14.31 3.08
CA LYS A 70 12.02 -14.06 4.50
C LYS A 70 11.62 -12.64 4.90
N ARG A 71 11.99 -11.63 4.12
CA ARG A 71 11.63 -10.22 4.36
C ARG A 71 10.12 -10.01 4.37
N VAL A 72 9.38 -10.67 3.49
CA VAL A 72 7.91 -10.64 3.50
C VAL A 72 7.38 -11.26 4.81
N PHE A 73 7.94 -12.39 5.27
CA PHE A 73 7.52 -12.98 6.54
C PHE A 73 7.79 -12.07 7.73
N ASP A 74 8.97 -11.46 7.81
CA ASP A 74 9.32 -10.51 8.88
C ASP A 74 8.35 -9.32 8.88
N PHE A 75 8.05 -8.76 7.71
CA PHE A 75 7.04 -7.70 7.55
C PHE A 75 5.67 -8.15 8.02
N LEU A 76 5.16 -9.29 7.56
CA LEU A 76 3.83 -9.77 7.95
C LEU A 76 3.72 -10.14 9.43
N HIS A 77 4.81 -10.63 10.03
CA HIS A 77 4.85 -11.08 11.42
C HIS A 77 4.81 -9.92 12.44
N GLY A 78 5.22 -8.71 12.05
CA GLY A 78 5.11 -7.54 12.92
C GLY A 78 3.87 -6.68 12.71
N LEU A 79 3.03 -7.00 11.72
CA LEU A 79 1.74 -6.31 11.51
C LEU A 79 0.75 -6.60 12.65
N ASN A 80 -0.12 -5.62 12.91
CA ASN A 80 -1.18 -5.75 13.92
C ASN A 80 -2.23 -6.80 13.53
N LYS A 81 -2.85 -7.43 14.54
CA LYS A 81 -3.88 -8.47 14.38
C LYS A 81 -5.10 -8.04 13.55
N GLU A 82 -5.39 -6.74 13.51
CA GLU A 82 -6.46 -6.17 12.69
C GLU A 82 -6.27 -6.47 11.19
N LEU A 83 -5.05 -6.78 10.76
CA LEU A 83 -4.69 -7.08 9.37
C LEU A 83 -4.53 -8.59 9.10
N ASP A 84 -4.90 -9.47 10.04
CA ASP A 84 -4.70 -10.93 9.92
C ASP A 84 -5.36 -11.54 8.69
N GLU A 85 -6.56 -11.08 8.32
CA GLU A 85 -7.28 -11.55 7.14
C GLU A 85 -6.48 -11.31 5.84
N VAL A 86 -5.93 -10.10 5.69
CA VAL A 86 -5.11 -9.77 4.51
C VAL A 86 -3.72 -10.41 4.60
N ARG A 87 -3.17 -10.64 5.80
CA ARG A 87 -1.95 -11.44 5.98
C ARG A 87 -2.13 -12.86 5.44
N GLY A 88 -3.24 -13.52 5.80
CA GLY A 88 -3.58 -14.86 5.29
C GLY A 88 -3.69 -14.89 3.76
N ARG A 89 -4.36 -13.89 3.17
CA ARG A 89 -4.41 -13.75 1.71
C ARG A 89 -3.04 -13.56 1.07
N VAL A 90 -2.17 -12.73 1.66
CA VAL A 90 -0.82 -12.50 1.14
C VAL A 90 -0.01 -13.79 1.13
N LEU A 91 -0.12 -14.61 2.18
CA LEU A 91 0.55 -15.90 2.29
C LEU A 91 0.03 -16.94 1.27
N GLY A 92 -1.22 -16.80 0.81
CA GLY A 92 -1.85 -17.72 -0.13
C GLY A 92 -1.57 -17.44 -1.62
N PHE A 93 -0.94 -16.33 -1.98
CA PHE A 93 -0.69 -15.99 -3.39
C PHE A 93 0.32 -16.94 -4.06
N LYS A 94 0.08 -17.20 -5.35
CA LYS A 94 0.98 -17.96 -6.24
C LYS A 94 1.12 -17.21 -7.57
N PRO A 95 2.34 -16.76 -7.97
CA PRO A 95 3.60 -16.86 -7.21
C PRO A 95 3.58 -16.02 -5.93
N PHE A 96 4.49 -16.34 -5.01
CA PHE A 96 4.60 -15.61 -3.74
C PHE A 96 5.05 -14.15 -3.99
N PRO A 97 4.37 -13.16 -3.41
CA PRO A 97 4.61 -11.76 -3.73
C PRO A 97 5.92 -11.26 -3.13
N GLY A 98 6.56 -10.30 -3.78
CA GLY A 98 7.68 -9.55 -3.20
C GLY A 98 7.22 -8.62 -2.07
N ILE A 99 8.18 -8.06 -1.31
CA ILE A 99 7.86 -7.25 -0.13
C ILE A 99 7.04 -6.00 -0.46
N ARG A 100 7.34 -5.34 -1.58
CA ARG A 100 6.60 -4.14 -2.05
C ARG A 100 5.16 -4.47 -2.44
N GLU A 101 4.94 -5.60 -3.09
CA GLU A 101 3.59 -6.03 -3.47
C GLU A 101 2.75 -6.39 -2.24
N ALA A 102 3.36 -7.08 -1.26
CA ALA A 102 2.72 -7.35 0.01
C ALA A 102 2.35 -6.03 0.71
N PHE A 103 3.28 -5.08 0.79
CA PHE A 103 3.05 -3.75 1.36
C PHE A 103 1.85 -3.03 0.73
N VAL A 104 1.77 -2.96 -0.61
CA VAL A 104 0.66 -2.28 -1.29
C VAL A 104 -0.69 -2.90 -0.92
N LYS A 105 -0.77 -4.24 -0.84
CA LYS A 105 -1.99 -4.96 -0.47
C LYS A 105 -2.39 -4.68 0.98
N ILE A 106 -1.45 -4.72 1.91
CA ILE A 106 -1.70 -4.44 3.33
C ILE A 106 -2.11 -2.97 3.53
N ARG A 107 -1.38 -2.02 2.92
CA ARG A 107 -1.68 -0.58 3.01
C ARG A 107 -3.06 -0.24 2.47
N ARG A 108 -3.47 -0.87 1.36
CA ARG A 108 -4.83 -0.70 0.80
C ARG A 108 -5.88 -1.19 1.78
N GLU A 109 -5.65 -2.31 2.45
CA GLU A 109 -6.59 -2.83 3.45
C GLU A 109 -6.66 -1.95 4.71
N GLU A 110 -5.53 -1.44 5.21
CA GLU A 110 -5.50 -0.47 6.32
C GLU A 110 -6.35 0.77 5.98
N ALA A 111 -6.20 1.31 4.76
CA ALA A 111 -7.00 2.43 4.28
C ALA A 111 -8.50 2.07 4.16
N ARG A 112 -8.83 0.90 3.62
CA ARG A 112 -10.22 0.41 3.52
C ARG A 112 -10.87 0.31 4.90
N LYS A 113 -10.21 -0.34 5.86
CA LYS A 113 -10.74 -0.51 7.23
C LYS A 113 -10.92 0.83 7.94
N ARG A 114 -10.02 1.78 7.74
CA ARG A 114 -10.17 3.14 8.28
C ARG A 114 -11.44 3.83 7.76
N VAL A 115 -11.73 3.74 6.46
CA VAL A 115 -12.91 4.36 5.86
C VAL A 115 -14.20 3.59 6.20
N MET A 116 -14.18 2.26 6.11
CA MET A 116 -15.39 1.44 6.20
C MET A 116 -15.75 1.03 7.64
N LEU A 117 -14.76 0.89 8.52
CA LEU A 117 -14.95 0.40 9.90
C LEU A 117 -14.64 1.47 10.95
N GLY A 118 -14.41 2.73 10.53
CA GLY A 118 -14.21 3.86 11.43
C GLY A 118 -13.00 3.71 12.35
N GLY A 119 -11.94 3.03 11.89
CA GLY A 119 -10.74 2.75 12.68
C GLY A 119 -10.12 4.03 13.25
N ALA A 120 -10.46 4.33 14.51
CA ALA A 120 -9.94 5.45 15.27
C ALA A 120 -8.51 5.13 15.71
N ARG A 121 -7.55 5.44 14.83
CA ARG A 121 -6.17 5.68 15.23
C ARG A 121 -5.88 7.13 14.90
N ASN A 122 -5.45 7.85 15.93
CA ASN A 122 -5.33 9.31 16.00
C ASN A 122 -4.93 9.95 14.67
N ALA A 123 -5.66 11.02 14.33
CA ALA A 123 -5.52 11.82 13.12
C ALA A 123 -4.09 11.81 12.55
N ALA A 124 -3.95 11.31 11.33
CA ALA A 124 -2.71 11.44 10.58
C ALA A 124 -2.29 12.92 10.48
N PRO A 125 -0.98 13.23 10.43
CA PRO A 125 -0.52 14.50 9.90
C PRO A 125 -1.15 14.68 8.52
N LYS A 126 -1.77 15.84 8.30
CA LYS A 126 -2.27 16.26 6.99
C LYS A 126 -1.08 16.54 6.08
N ASP A 127 -0.47 15.51 5.53
CA ASP A 127 0.29 15.66 4.30
C ASP A 127 0.45 14.32 3.59
N LEU A 128 0.55 14.38 2.27
CA LEU A 128 0.58 13.29 1.29
C LEU A 128 -0.79 12.87 0.74
N SER A 129 -1.08 13.46 -0.41
CA SER A 129 -2.12 13.12 -1.39
C SER A 129 -3.48 13.79 -1.19
N GLN A 130 -3.50 15.10 -1.40
CA GLN A 130 -4.68 15.75 -1.98
C GLN A 130 -4.98 15.05 -3.31
N ASN A 131 -5.93 14.12 -3.30
CA ASN A 131 -6.66 13.79 -4.52
C ASN A 131 -7.51 15.03 -4.83
N SER A 132 -6.91 15.99 -5.54
CA SER A 132 -7.62 17.12 -6.13
C SER A 132 -8.61 16.59 -7.15
N ALA A 133 -9.82 16.28 -6.70
CA ALA A 133 -10.99 16.27 -7.57
C ALA A 133 -11.31 17.75 -7.87
N LEU A 134 -10.98 18.21 -9.08
CA LEU A 134 -11.44 19.49 -9.60
C LEU A 134 -12.96 19.43 -9.76
N VAL A 135 -13.69 19.86 -8.73
CA VAL A 135 -15.10 20.17 -8.85
C VAL A 135 -15.20 21.49 -9.62
N THR A 136 -15.47 21.43 -10.91
CA THR A 136 -15.90 22.62 -11.65
C THR A 136 -17.28 22.99 -11.15
N LYS A 137 -17.37 23.91 -10.19
CA LYS A 137 -18.60 24.68 -9.97
C LYS A 137 -18.85 25.49 -11.23
N ARG A 138 -19.62 24.94 -12.18
CA ARG A 138 -20.27 25.75 -13.20
C ARG A 138 -21.36 26.54 -12.47
N ASN A 139 -21.13 27.85 -12.33
CA ASN A 139 -22.17 28.80 -11.97
C ASN A 139 -23.27 28.70 -13.03
N PHE A 140 -24.37 28.02 -12.70
CA PHE A 140 -25.62 28.20 -13.41
C PHE A 140 -26.23 29.50 -12.91
N PRO A 141 -26.56 30.46 -13.78
CA PRO A 141 -27.35 31.61 -13.37
C PRO A 141 -28.71 31.10 -12.89
N GLN A 142 -29.08 31.45 -11.66
CA GLN A 142 -30.44 31.27 -11.15
C GLN A 142 -31.40 32.06 -12.04
N TYR A 143 -32.19 31.35 -12.83
CA TYR A 143 -33.40 31.90 -13.43
C TYR A 143 -34.57 31.43 -12.58
N ASN A 144 -35.25 32.38 -11.94
CA ASN A 144 -36.53 32.15 -11.27
C ASN A 144 -37.54 31.62 -12.30
N GLY A 145 -38.23 30.53 -11.97
CA GLY A 145 -39.25 29.96 -12.83
C GLY A 145 -39.92 28.75 -12.19
N ASP A 146 -40.97 29.05 -11.42
CA ASP A 146 -42.14 28.24 -11.07
C ASP A 146 -42.05 26.71 -10.94
N GLN A 147 -42.44 26.29 -9.74
CA GLN A 147 -42.93 24.95 -9.42
C GLN A 147 -44.04 24.54 -10.40
N ARG A 148 -43.83 23.43 -11.11
CA ARG A 148 -44.90 22.51 -11.53
C ARG A 148 -44.27 21.12 -11.75
N GLY A 149 -44.70 20.18 -10.93
CA GLY A 149 -44.18 18.81 -10.95
C GLY A 149 -44.45 18.11 -12.28
N PHE A 150 -43.47 17.34 -12.75
CA PHE A 150 -43.69 16.33 -13.77
C PHE A 150 -43.31 14.96 -13.21
N ARG A 151 -44.35 14.13 -13.15
CA ARG A 151 -44.33 12.74 -12.71
C ARG A 151 -43.45 11.93 -13.66
N SER A 152 -42.78 10.94 -13.07
CA SER A 152 -42.10 9.86 -13.78
C SER A 152 -43.06 9.14 -14.74
N ASN A 153 -42.54 8.76 -15.89
CA ASN A 153 -43.12 7.90 -16.94
C ASN A 153 -43.67 8.66 -18.15
N GLU A 154 -42.75 9.21 -18.96
CA GLU A 154 -42.83 9.27 -20.43
C GLU A 154 -41.64 10.10 -20.93
N TRP A 155 -40.47 9.47 -21.07
CA TRP A 155 -39.34 10.07 -21.80
C TRP A 155 -39.32 9.51 -23.21
N PRO A 156 -39.40 10.36 -24.26
CA PRO A 156 -39.42 9.91 -25.64
C PRO A 156 -38.17 9.09 -25.99
N TRP A 157 -38.41 7.88 -26.48
CA TRP A 157 -37.39 7.00 -27.05
C TRP A 157 -36.91 7.58 -28.39
N TYR A 158 -35.60 7.66 -28.60
CA TYR A 158 -35.02 8.21 -29.84
C TYR A 158 -34.06 7.20 -30.47
N ASP A 159 -34.42 6.71 -31.66
CA ASP A 159 -33.82 5.53 -32.32
C ASP A 159 -32.38 5.73 -32.83
N HIS A 160 -31.79 6.92 -32.69
CA HIS A 160 -30.46 7.23 -33.25
C HIS A 160 -29.29 7.09 -32.25
N CYS A 161 -29.53 7.00 -30.94
CA CYS A 161 -28.46 6.95 -29.92
C CYS A 161 -28.65 5.82 -28.86
N GLN A 162 -29.77 5.06 -28.90
CA GLN A 162 -30.13 3.96 -27.97
C GLN A 162 -29.82 4.24 -26.46
N ARG A 163 -29.99 5.47 -25.99
CA ARG A 163 -29.84 5.85 -24.56
C ARG A 163 -30.90 6.88 -24.13
N PRO A 164 -31.62 6.67 -23.02
CA PRO A 164 -32.56 7.65 -22.50
C PRO A 164 -31.85 8.80 -21.75
N GLY A 165 -32.47 9.99 -21.74
CA GLY A 165 -32.09 11.08 -20.83
C GLY A 165 -31.44 12.31 -21.43
N HIS A 166 -31.64 12.59 -22.72
CA HIS A 166 -31.20 13.84 -23.33
C HIS A 166 -32.25 14.34 -24.33
N THR A 167 -32.31 15.66 -24.52
CA THR A 167 -33.13 16.29 -25.57
C THR A 167 -32.33 16.39 -26.88
N LYS A 168 -33.03 16.50 -28.01
CA LYS A 168 -32.47 16.45 -29.39
C LYS A 168 -31.26 17.39 -29.62
N ASN A 169 -31.16 18.46 -28.86
CA ASN A 169 -30.09 19.46 -28.97
C ASN A 169 -28.78 19.03 -28.27
N ILE A 170 -28.75 17.84 -27.65
CA ILE A 170 -27.62 17.36 -26.84
C ILE A 170 -27.15 15.94 -27.25
N CYS A 171 -27.71 15.31 -28.30
CA CYS A 171 -27.07 14.11 -28.87
C CYS A 171 -25.97 14.56 -29.84
N TRP A 172 -24.71 14.29 -29.49
CA TRP A 172 -23.54 14.48 -30.34
C TRP A 172 -23.01 13.09 -30.72
N LYS A 173 -22.58 12.90 -31.97
CA LYS A 173 -21.98 11.65 -32.47
C LYS A 173 -20.81 11.18 -31.60
#